data_AF-A0A225NCQ7-F1
#
_entry.id   AF-A0A225NCQ7-F1
#
_cell.length_a   1.000
_cell.length_b   1.000
_cell.length_c   1.000
_cell.angle_alpha   90.00
_cell.angle_beta   90.00
_cell.angle_gamma   90.00
#
_symmetry.space_group_name_H-M   'P 1'
#
loop_
_entity.id
_entity.type
_entity.pdbx_description
1 polymer ?
#
loop_
_entity_poly.entity_id
_entity_poly.type
_entity_poly.pdbx_seq_one_letter_code
_entity_poly.pdbx_strand_id
1 'polypeptide(L)'
;MVIRNFLGVLLATLASVLVLSGPAAATPAKETPWLPEAAAYRLTLFLGNLEPLPWDDIETAWTDPYRGSEFSIGALTWLDRESDIDAAQLLNAITHEDRQAAFVEATRLIALRIEEELDRVIAAEDPARAQQAVRTARELYRAFADGIATAESDVARQIGLAWLELNSSTGSVGVLGAGATSADRDTMVAARRVISDYLAQNYLIDDFAPRQTLSALPETAILSGRAIEVPPSLPPGSDIFDQDPLPRLVLNFEEQGIDETDLPLVAYGDMLFDSAQIFGSPARDLGLACSTCHNRSDVNQRLFIPGASHQPGAIDVDGAFFNPIFNDRRDDPLDIPSLRGLRFTGPYGRDGRFASLRDFTRNVVVNEFGGAEPTPFMMDALVAYMLEFDFLPNSMLTPDGQLTESAPEAAQRGEAIFNTPFAGLGDRSCASCHMPDANFLDRQAHDIGSVAPAYEGARAGALDTPTLLGTAYTAPYFHDGSLPTLAAVVDWFDETKTLGLTEAERTDLTAYLQTVGAADEPYEAFDAENTAFRLAFAELTTFASTIDTLLPRRDAEHILLLTDTVAADLAADASTMSNLAARPEVYALAGRLADVGAAVRDGDWAAAEASWSAFQTEADTVEARAF
;
A
#
# COMPACT_ATOMS: atom_id res chain seq x y z
N MET A 1 -33.65 69.03 2.80
CA MET A 1 -35.09 68.76 2.57
C MET A 1 -35.30 68.91 1.07
N VAL A 2 -35.61 67.91 0.24
CA VAL A 2 -36.09 66.55 0.40
C VAL A 2 -35.89 65.86 -0.96
N ILE A 3 -35.23 64.69 -0.93
CA ILE A 3 -35.63 63.45 -1.64
C ILE A 3 -36.00 63.58 -3.13
N ARG A 4 -35.06 63.23 -4.03
CA ARG A 4 -35.22 62.30 -5.18
C ARG A 4 -33.98 62.31 -6.07
N ASN A 5 -33.73 61.18 -6.71
CA ASN A 5 -32.70 60.87 -7.72
C ASN A 5 -31.34 60.40 -7.20
N PHE A 6 -31.31 59.17 -6.69
CA PHE A 6 -30.15 58.26 -6.85
C PHE A 6 -30.60 56.78 -6.70
N LEU A 7 -31.73 56.41 -7.31
CA LEU A 7 -32.17 55.01 -7.40
C LEU A 7 -32.57 54.70 -8.84
N GLY A 8 -31.60 54.31 -9.64
CA GLY A 8 -31.75 53.90 -11.03
C GLY A 8 -30.36 53.67 -11.59
N VAL A 9 -30.10 52.43 -12.04
CA VAL A 9 -28.82 51.93 -12.60
C VAL A 9 -27.84 51.28 -11.59
N LEU A 10 -28.34 50.45 -10.66
CA LEU A 10 -27.48 49.50 -9.94
C LEU A 10 -28.30 48.30 -9.44
N LEU A 11 -28.72 47.41 -10.35
CA LEU A 11 -29.26 46.08 -10.03
C LEU A 11 -29.40 45.24 -11.32
N ALA A 12 -28.33 45.19 -12.11
CA ALA A 12 -28.25 44.33 -13.29
C ALA A 12 -26.79 43.90 -13.55
N THR A 13 -26.09 43.43 -12.53
CA THR A 13 -24.80 42.75 -12.65
C THR A 13 -24.52 41.98 -11.36
N LEU A 14 -23.93 40.78 -11.51
CA LEU A 14 -23.46 39.85 -10.47
C LEU A 14 -24.51 38.96 -9.78
N ALA A 15 -24.84 37.87 -10.44
CA ALA A 15 -24.88 36.55 -9.80
C ALA A 15 -24.41 35.49 -10.80
N SER A 16 -23.24 35.71 -11.41
CA SER A 16 -22.46 34.62 -11.96
C SER A 16 -21.85 33.91 -10.77
N VAL A 17 -22.47 32.81 -10.32
CA VAL A 17 -21.82 31.88 -9.42
C VAL A 17 -20.64 31.30 -10.21
N LEU A 18 -19.44 31.81 -9.94
CA LEU A 18 -18.21 31.11 -10.27
C LEU A 18 -18.25 29.79 -9.49
N VAL A 19 -18.62 28.72 -10.18
CA VAL A 19 -18.10 27.40 -9.83
C VAL A 19 -16.62 27.47 -10.15
N LEU A 20 -15.80 27.78 -9.14
CA LEU A 20 -14.38 27.48 -9.17
C LEU A 20 -14.28 25.95 -9.20
N SER A 21 -14.38 25.38 -10.39
CA SER A 21 -13.87 24.05 -10.68
C SER A 21 -12.35 24.14 -10.55
N GLY A 22 -11.84 23.87 -9.35
CA GLY A 22 -10.46 23.44 -9.20
C GLY A 22 -10.22 22.20 -10.05
N PRO A 23 -8.97 21.87 -10.39
CA PRO A 23 -8.67 20.63 -11.06
C PRO A 23 -9.16 19.49 -10.16
N ALA A 24 -10.28 18.88 -10.55
CA ALA A 24 -10.69 17.62 -9.99
C ALA A 24 -9.67 16.60 -10.48
N ALA A 25 -8.62 16.37 -9.69
CA ALA A 25 -7.85 15.15 -9.80
C ALA A 25 -8.85 14.02 -9.59
N ALA A 26 -9.20 13.32 -10.67
CA ALA A 26 -9.92 12.07 -10.57
C ALA A 26 -8.90 11.04 -10.08
N THR A 27 -8.67 11.01 -8.77
CA THR A 27 -8.06 9.87 -8.09
C THR A 27 -8.91 8.64 -8.46
N PRO A 28 -8.33 7.43 -8.64
CA PRO A 28 -9.12 6.20 -8.69
C PRO A 28 -10.19 6.27 -7.62
N ALA A 29 -11.43 5.90 -7.94
CA ALA A 29 -12.57 6.08 -7.05
C ALA A 29 -12.22 5.56 -5.66
N LYS A 30 -11.93 6.48 -4.72
CA LYS A 30 -11.56 6.14 -3.34
C LYS A 30 -12.65 5.19 -2.86
N GLU A 31 -12.26 3.98 -2.44
CA GLU A 31 -13.23 3.02 -1.92
C GLU A 31 -14.08 3.73 -0.87
N THR A 32 -15.41 3.54 -0.94
CA THR A 32 -16.32 4.14 0.03
C THR A 32 -15.82 3.78 1.43
N PRO A 33 -15.64 4.74 2.36
CA PRO A 33 -15.13 4.46 3.70
C PRO A 33 -15.92 3.32 4.36
N TRP A 34 -15.22 2.45 5.08
CA TRP A 34 -15.86 1.38 5.84
C TRP A 34 -16.60 1.98 7.03
N LEU A 35 -17.84 1.55 7.27
CA LEU A 35 -18.50 1.82 8.56
C LEU A 35 -17.66 1.23 9.69
N PRO A 36 -17.54 1.88 10.86
CA PRO A 36 -16.65 1.45 11.94
C PRO A 36 -16.80 -0.03 12.31
N GLU A 37 -18.03 -0.52 12.47
CA GLU A 37 -18.33 -1.92 12.80
C GLU A 37 -17.98 -2.89 11.66
N ALA A 38 -18.24 -2.53 10.41
CA ALA A 38 -17.86 -3.35 9.27
C ALA A 38 -16.33 -3.42 9.12
N ALA A 39 -15.63 -2.31 9.41
CA ALA A 39 -14.18 -2.24 9.39
C ALA A 39 -13.59 -3.17 10.47
N ALA A 40 -14.09 -3.06 11.70
CA ALA A 40 -13.66 -3.87 12.84
C ALA A 40 -13.86 -5.37 12.59
N TYR A 41 -15.00 -5.75 11.98
CA TYR A 41 -15.23 -7.13 11.57
C TYR A 41 -14.20 -7.64 10.56
N ARG A 42 -13.94 -6.87 9.48
CA ARG A 42 -12.94 -7.27 8.47
C ARG A 42 -11.52 -7.35 9.05
N LEU A 43 -11.16 -6.42 9.92
CA LEU A 43 -9.91 -6.46 10.67
C LEU A 43 -9.83 -7.70 11.56
N THR A 44 -10.91 -8.04 12.28
CA THR A 44 -10.97 -9.25 13.12
C THR A 44 -10.75 -10.53 12.30
N LEU A 45 -11.36 -10.63 11.11
CA LEU A 45 -11.12 -11.76 10.22
C LEU A 45 -9.66 -11.85 9.78
N PHE A 46 -9.06 -10.71 9.41
CA PHE A 46 -7.68 -10.65 8.95
C PHE A 46 -6.68 -10.97 10.07
N LEU A 47 -6.74 -10.21 11.17
CA LEU A 47 -5.85 -10.35 12.32
C LEU A 47 -5.98 -11.72 12.98
N GLY A 48 -7.20 -12.27 13.02
CA GLY A 48 -7.44 -13.62 13.54
C GLY A 48 -6.83 -14.75 12.69
N ASN A 49 -6.31 -14.45 11.50
CA ASN A 49 -5.56 -15.39 10.66
C ASN A 49 -4.04 -15.27 10.79
N LEU A 50 -3.53 -14.28 11.53
CA LEU A 50 -2.10 -14.13 11.79
C LEU A 50 -1.63 -15.10 12.88
N GLU A 51 -0.34 -15.40 12.88
CA GLU A 51 0.30 -16.22 13.91
C GLU A 51 1.65 -15.57 14.29
N PRO A 52 1.85 -15.11 15.55
CA PRO A 52 0.90 -15.15 16.66
C PRO A 52 -0.35 -14.28 16.42
N LEU A 53 -1.45 -14.58 17.13
CA LEU A 53 -2.66 -13.75 17.04
C LEU A 53 -2.46 -12.45 17.83
N PRO A 54 -2.58 -11.27 17.19
CA PRO A 54 -2.41 -9.99 17.86
C PRO A 54 -3.72 -9.56 18.54
N TRP A 55 -3.99 -10.10 19.73
CA TRP A 55 -5.23 -9.81 20.47
C TRP A 55 -5.42 -8.34 20.82
N ASP A 56 -4.33 -7.63 21.13
CA ASP A 56 -4.37 -6.19 21.38
C ASP A 56 -4.81 -5.40 20.14
N ASP A 57 -4.38 -5.82 18.94
CA ASP A 57 -4.84 -5.22 17.68
C ASP A 57 -6.29 -5.57 17.36
N ILE A 58 -6.73 -6.81 17.68
CA ILE A 58 -8.13 -7.20 17.55
C ILE A 58 -9.00 -6.34 18.46
N GLU A 59 -8.61 -6.12 19.73
CA GLU A 59 -9.33 -5.22 20.64
C GLU A 59 -9.35 -3.78 20.09
N THR A 60 -8.19 -3.28 19.67
CA THR A 60 -8.03 -1.93 19.10
C THR A 60 -8.92 -1.72 17.86
N ALA A 61 -9.08 -2.73 17.01
CA ALA A 61 -9.95 -2.68 15.84
C ALA A 61 -11.42 -2.39 16.20
N TRP A 62 -11.88 -2.75 17.41
CA TRP A 62 -13.23 -2.48 17.88
C TRP A 62 -13.36 -1.19 18.72
N THR A 63 -12.31 -0.81 19.44
CA THR A 63 -12.34 0.32 20.38
C THR A 63 -11.97 1.65 19.72
N ASP A 64 -11.03 1.65 18.78
CA ASP A 64 -10.48 2.83 18.15
C ASP A 64 -10.89 2.95 16.67
N PRO A 65 -10.87 4.17 16.09
CA PRO A 65 -11.02 4.33 14.66
C PRO A 65 -9.87 3.65 13.92
N TYR A 66 -10.19 2.81 12.93
CA TYR A 66 -9.17 2.22 12.07
C TYR A 66 -8.37 3.30 11.32
N ARG A 67 -7.13 2.98 10.92
CA ARG A 67 -6.26 3.94 10.23
C ARG A 67 -6.91 4.48 8.95
N GLY A 68 -6.84 5.81 8.76
CA GLY A 68 -7.43 6.45 7.58
C GLY A 68 -8.97 6.50 7.57
N SER A 69 -9.61 6.15 8.69
CA SER A 69 -11.05 6.29 8.86
C SER A 69 -11.51 7.74 8.74
N GLU A 70 -12.66 7.95 8.11
CA GLU A 70 -13.37 9.24 8.11
C GLU A 70 -14.20 9.44 9.39
N PHE A 71 -14.32 8.39 10.21
CA PHE A 71 -15.02 8.40 11.49
C PHE A 71 -14.04 8.72 12.63
N SER A 72 -14.49 9.54 13.59
CA SER A 72 -13.67 9.99 14.73
C SER A 72 -13.82 9.13 15.99
N ILE A 73 -14.62 8.07 15.94
CA ILE A 73 -14.88 7.14 17.04
C ILE A 73 -14.76 5.69 16.56
N GLY A 74 -14.36 4.78 17.45
CA GLY A 74 -14.28 3.35 17.14
C GLY A 74 -15.63 2.65 17.08
N ALA A 75 -15.60 1.39 16.65
CA ALA A 75 -16.77 0.59 16.33
C ALA A 75 -17.76 0.42 17.49
N LEU A 76 -17.27 0.15 18.71
CA LEU A 76 -18.15 -0.06 19.87
C LEU A 76 -18.89 1.22 20.26
N THR A 77 -18.19 2.36 20.29
CA THR A 77 -18.83 3.66 20.58
C THR A 77 -19.79 4.06 19.47
N TRP A 78 -19.51 3.67 18.23
CA TRP A 78 -20.40 3.89 17.10
C TRP A 78 -21.66 3.03 17.20
N LEU A 79 -21.52 1.75 17.51
CA LEU A 79 -22.63 0.81 17.72
C LEU A 79 -23.56 1.27 18.85
N ASP A 80 -23.02 1.69 20.00
CA ASP A 80 -23.80 2.22 21.13
C ASP A 80 -24.67 3.44 20.76
N ARG A 81 -24.30 4.17 19.70
CA ARG A 81 -25.06 5.35 19.22
C ARG A 81 -26.09 4.97 18.16
N GLU A 82 -25.75 4.04 17.29
CA GLU A 82 -26.47 3.78 16.05
C GLU A 82 -27.34 2.50 16.09
N SER A 83 -27.21 1.67 17.14
CA SER A 83 -27.85 0.36 17.26
C SER A 83 -28.24 0.00 18.71
N ASP A 84 -29.25 -0.85 18.86
CA ASP A 84 -29.63 -1.48 20.14
C ASP A 84 -28.95 -2.86 20.35
N ILE A 85 -28.04 -3.27 19.46
CA ILE A 85 -27.35 -4.58 19.52
C ILE A 85 -26.28 -4.57 20.61
N ASP A 86 -26.30 -5.59 21.49
CA ASP A 86 -25.32 -5.76 22.57
C ASP A 86 -24.03 -6.43 22.08
N ALA A 87 -22.89 -5.76 22.27
CA ALA A 87 -21.56 -6.26 21.92
C ALA A 87 -20.83 -6.98 23.08
N ALA A 88 -21.48 -7.20 24.23
CA ALA A 88 -20.84 -7.78 25.42
C ALA A 88 -20.25 -9.18 25.19
N GLN A 89 -20.89 -10.02 24.36
CA GLN A 89 -20.38 -11.37 24.08
C GLN A 89 -19.12 -11.34 23.21
N LEU A 90 -19.09 -10.43 22.23
CA LEU A 90 -17.90 -10.18 21.41
C LEU A 90 -16.72 -9.71 22.26
N LEU A 91 -16.95 -8.71 23.13
CA LEU A 91 -15.94 -8.23 24.07
C LEU A 91 -15.45 -9.34 24.99
N ASN A 92 -16.37 -10.16 25.50
CA ASN A 92 -16.00 -11.31 26.33
C ASN A 92 -15.10 -12.30 25.59
N ALA A 93 -15.40 -12.60 24.32
CA ALA A 93 -14.59 -13.47 23.49
C ALA A 93 -13.19 -12.91 23.24
N ILE A 94 -13.07 -11.61 22.95
CA ILE A 94 -11.78 -10.93 22.77
C ILE A 94 -10.96 -10.98 24.07
N THR A 95 -11.56 -10.60 25.21
CA THR A 95 -10.87 -10.61 26.52
C THR A 95 -10.43 -12.02 26.95
N HIS A 96 -11.13 -13.07 26.52
CA HIS A 96 -10.76 -14.46 26.84
C HIS A 96 -9.93 -15.12 25.74
N GLU A 97 -9.50 -14.37 24.73
CA GLU A 97 -8.69 -14.86 23.61
C GLU A 97 -9.34 -16.06 22.89
N ASP A 98 -10.68 -16.09 22.82
CA ASP A 98 -11.42 -17.14 22.11
C ASP A 98 -11.67 -16.73 20.66
N ARG A 99 -10.77 -17.18 19.78
CA ARG A 99 -10.79 -16.86 18.34
C ARG A 99 -12.09 -17.27 17.65
N GLN A 100 -12.63 -18.44 18.00
CA GLN A 100 -13.85 -18.91 17.37
C GLN A 100 -15.06 -18.11 17.86
N ALA A 101 -15.14 -17.84 19.16
CA ALA A 101 -16.22 -17.02 19.70
C ALA A 101 -16.16 -15.58 19.17
N ALA A 102 -14.96 -14.98 19.05
CA ALA A 102 -14.79 -13.64 18.50
C ALA A 102 -15.28 -13.57 17.04
N PHE A 103 -14.94 -14.57 16.23
CA PHE A 103 -15.49 -14.71 14.88
C PHE A 103 -17.02 -14.79 14.87
N VAL A 104 -17.59 -15.70 15.66
CA VAL A 104 -19.05 -15.94 15.69
C VAL A 104 -19.81 -14.68 16.10
N GLU A 105 -19.40 -14.04 17.18
CA GLU A 105 -20.09 -12.87 17.72
C GLU A 105 -19.93 -11.65 16.80
N ALA A 106 -18.75 -11.45 16.21
CA ALA A 106 -18.54 -10.38 15.24
C ALA A 106 -19.36 -10.58 13.95
N THR A 107 -19.43 -11.81 13.42
CA THR A 107 -20.24 -12.14 12.24
C THR A 107 -21.73 -11.89 12.51
N ARG A 108 -22.25 -12.38 13.64
CA ARG A 108 -23.66 -12.17 14.03
C ARG A 108 -23.98 -10.70 14.21
N LEU A 109 -23.10 -9.93 14.85
CA LEU A 109 -23.28 -8.51 15.07
C LEU A 109 -23.51 -7.76 13.76
N ILE A 110 -22.67 -7.99 12.74
CA ILE A 110 -22.83 -7.34 11.43
C ILE A 110 -24.13 -7.79 10.75
N ALA A 111 -24.45 -9.08 10.78
CA ALA A 111 -25.69 -9.60 10.19
C ALA A 111 -26.96 -9.02 10.88
N LEU A 112 -26.95 -8.89 12.20
CA LEU A 112 -28.03 -8.26 12.97
C LEU A 112 -28.14 -6.76 12.64
N ARG A 113 -27.01 -6.08 12.47
CA ARG A 113 -26.99 -4.67 12.09
C ARG A 113 -27.59 -4.44 10.70
N ILE A 114 -27.35 -5.36 9.75
CA ILE A 114 -28.01 -5.34 8.44
C ILE A 114 -29.53 -5.52 8.60
N GLU A 115 -29.99 -6.49 9.41
CA GLU A 115 -31.43 -6.69 9.67
C GLU A 115 -32.09 -5.45 10.29
N GLU A 116 -31.44 -4.81 11.25
CA GLU A 116 -31.95 -3.59 11.88
C GLU A 116 -32.13 -2.45 10.86
N GLU A 117 -31.18 -2.27 9.94
CA GLU A 117 -31.33 -1.29 8.85
C GLU A 117 -32.40 -1.70 7.85
N LEU A 118 -32.52 -2.98 7.50
CA LEU A 118 -33.60 -3.48 6.64
C LEU A 118 -34.99 -3.24 7.27
N ASP A 119 -35.12 -3.35 8.59
CA ASP A 119 -36.34 -2.99 9.32
C ASP A 119 -36.62 -1.49 9.27
N ARG A 120 -35.59 -0.65 9.43
CA ARG A 120 -35.69 0.80 9.25
C ARG A 120 -36.15 1.18 7.84
N VAL A 121 -35.70 0.45 6.81
CA VAL A 121 -36.16 0.66 5.41
C VAL A 121 -37.68 0.46 5.29
N ILE A 122 -38.22 -0.61 5.86
CA ILE A 122 -39.66 -0.92 5.78
C ILE A 122 -40.49 0.01 6.66
N ALA A 123 -39.96 0.38 7.83
CA ALA A 123 -40.65 1.27 8.78
C ALA A 123 -40.62 2.75 8.36
N ALA A 124 -39.73 3.14 7.44
CA ALA A 124 -39.56 4.53 7.02
C ALA A 124 -40.85 5.12 6.38
N GLU A 125 -41.27 6.27 6.90
CA GLU A 125 -42.43 7.00 6.38
C GLU A 125 -42.08 7.92 5.20
N ASP A 126 -40.80 8.31 5.07
CA ASP A 126 -40.31 9.17 3.99
C ASP A 126 -39.19 8.50 3.16
N PRO A 127 -39.11 8.80 1.85
CA PRO A 127 -38.12 8.21 0.96
C PRO A 127 -36.66 8.48 1.37
N ALA A 128 -36.36 9.63 1.97
CA ALA A 128 -34.97 9.99 2.29
C ALA A 128 -34.42 9.12 3.41
N ARG A 129 -35.21 8.85 4.45
CA ARG A 129 -34.87 7.90 5.51
C ARG A 129 -34.75 6.48 5.00
N ALA A 130 -35.69 6.04 4.16
CA ALA A 130 -35.63 4.71 3.55
C ALA A 130 -34.34 4.54 2.73
N GLN A 131 -34.00 5.52 1.89
CA GLN A 131 -32.76 5.49 1.10
C GLN A 131 -31.50 5.52 1.96
N GLN A 132 -31.49 6.29 3.05
CA GLN A 132 -30.35 6.28 3.99
C GLN A 132 -30.17 4.91 4.63
N ALA A 133 -31.25 4.29 5.11
CA ALA A 133 -31.18 2.95 5.71
C ALA A 133 -30.74 1.89 4.68
N VAL A 134 -31.22 1.96 3.43
CA VAL A 134 -30.73 1.08 2.35
C VAL A 134 -29.22 1.27 2.13
N ARG A 135 -28.72 2.51 2.12
CA ARG A 135 -27.28 2.78 1.97
C ARG A 135 -26.49 2.16 3.13
N THR A 136 -26.88 2.42 4.37
CA THR A 136 -26.21 1.85 5.55
C THR A 136 -26.21 0.32 5.51
N ALA A 137 -27.36 -0.31 5.23
CA ALA A 137 -27.48 -1.77 5.14
C ALA A 137 -26.56 -2.36 4.05
N ARG A 138 -26.44 -1.68 2.91
CA ARG A 138 -25.55 -2.10 1.81
C ARG A 138 -24.07 -1.96 2.17
N GLU A 139 -23.69 -0.89 2.86
CA GLU A 139 -22.30 -0.70 3.32
C GLU A 139 -21.91 -1.75 4.37
N LEU A 140 -22.82 -2.13 5.26
CA LEU A 140 -22.61 -3.25 6.18
C LEU A 140 -22.51 -4.60 5.44
N TYR A 141 -23.40 -4.85 4.47
CA TYR A 141 -23.37 -6.06 3.63
C TYR A 141 -22.05 -6.22 2.87
N ARG A 142 -21.35 -5.11 2.54
CA ARG A 142 -20.03 -5.14 1.91
C ARG A 142 -19.02 -5.99 2.68
N ALA A 143 -19.17 -6.12 4.00
CA ALA A 143 -18.35 -6.97 4.84
C ALA A 143 -18.40 -8.47 4.47
N PHE A 144 -19.50 -8.92 3.85
CA PHE A 144 -19.74 -10.30 3.44
C PHE A 144 -19.67 -10.53 1.93
N ALA A 145 -19.74 -9.46 1.14
CA ALA A 145 -20.06 -9.54 -0.28
C ALA A 145 -19.05 -10.37 -1.11
N ASP A 146 -17.76 -10.26 -0.79
CA ASP A 146 -16.66 -11.00 -1.42
C ASP A 146 -16.73 -12.50 -1.12
N GLY A 147 -17.00 -12.86 0.15
CA GLY A 147 -17.20 -14.25 0.57
C GLY A 147 -18.39 -14.90 -0.11
N ILE A 148 -19.51 -14.18 -0.21
CA ILE A 148 -20.73 -14.65 -0.90
C ILE A 148 -20.49 -14.80 -2.40
N ALA A 149 -19.87 -13.81 -3.05
CA ALA A 149 -19.60 -13.83 -4.48
C ALA A 149 -18.66 -14.97 -4.88
N THR A 150 -17.64 -15.23 -4.05
CA THR A 150 -16.67 -16.32 -4.25
C THR A 150 -17.32 -17.68 -4.05
N ALA A 151 -18.14 -17.83 -3.01
CA ALA A 151 -18.78 -19.09 -2.69
C ALA A 151 -19.90 -19.45 -3.67
N GLU A 152 -20.79 -18.49 -3.96
CA GLU A 152 -22.11 -18.70 -4.56
C GLU A 152 -22.47 -17.55 -5.52
N SER A 153 -21.72 -17.40 -6.62
CA SER A 153 -21.83 -16.25 -7.53
C SER A 153 -23.25 -15.98 -8.10
N ASP A 154 -24.04 -17.03 -8.34
CA ASP A 154 -25.44 -16.86 -8.76
C ASP A 154 -26.34 -16.32 -7.64
N VAL A 155 -26.09 -16.71 -6.39
CA VAL A 155 -26.81 -16.19 -5.21
C VAL A 155 -26.39 -14.75 -4.95
N ALA A 156 -25.10 -14.43 -5.07
CA ALA A 156 -24.60 -13.06 -4.98
C ALA A 156 -25.30 -12.15 -6.01
N ARG A 157 -25.52 -12.63 -7.24
CA ARG A 157 -26.27 -11.90 -8.27
C ARG A 157 -27.73 -11.69 -7.88
N GLN A 158 -28.39 -12.69 -7.28
CA GLN A 158 -29.77 -12.56 -6.80
C GLN A 158 -29.89 -11.55 -5.65
N ILE A 159 -28.97 -11.59 -4.68
CA ILE A 159 -28.91 -10.62 -3.58
C ILE A 159 -28.62 -9.22 -4.13
N GLY A 160 -27.72 -9.09 -5.11
CA GLY A 160 -27.45 -7.83 -5.80
C GLY A 160 -28.68 -7.25 -6.49
N LEU A 161 -29.50 -8.09 -7.13
CA LEU A 161 -30.78 -7.68 -7.69
C LEU A 161 -31.77 -7.24 -6.61
N ALA A 162 -31.87 -7.97 -5.49
CA ALA A 162 -32.70 -7.57 -4.36
C ALA A 162 -32.28 -6.20 -3.80
N TRP A 163 -30.99 -5.92 -3.65
CA TRP A 163 -30.51 -4.59 -3.24
C TRP A 163 -30.89 -3.49 -4.24
N LEU A 164 -30.84 -3.77 -5.54
CA LEU A 164 -31.24 -2.83 -6.59
C LEU A 164 -32.74 -2.56 -6.56
N GLU A 165 -33.56 -3.61 -6.42
CA GLU A 165 -35.01 -3.52 -6.29
C GLU A 165 -35.40 -2.75 -5.03
N LEU A 166 -34.78 -3.06 -3.89
CA LEU A 166 -35.02 -2.35 -2.63
C LEU A 166 -34.71 -0.86 -2.77
N ASN A 167 -33.53 -0.51 -3.32
CA ASN A 167 -33.11 0.87 -3.49
C ASN A 167 -34.04 1.66 -4.42
N SER A 168 -34.40 1.06 -5.57
CA SER A 168 -35.27 1.70 -6.58
C SER A 168 -36.73 1.82 -6.12
N SER A 169 -37.16 1.00 -5.15
CA SER A 169 -38.52 0.98 -4.63
C SER A 169 -38.78 1.90 -3.44
N THR A 170 -37.75 2.56 -2.90
CA THR A 170 -37.88 3.51 -1.77
C THR A 170 -38.68 4.78 -2.11
N GLY A 171 -38.88 5.07 -3.41
CA GLY A 171 -39.51 6.31 -3.89
C GLY A 171 -38.55 7.50 -3.92
N SER A 172 -39.06 8.67 -4.33
CA SER A 172 -38.31 9.93 -4.41
C SER A 172 -39.25 11.13 -4.29
N VAL A 173 -38.79 12.18 -3.62
CA VAL A 173 -39.53 13.46 -3.52
C VAL A 173 -39.40 14.31 -4.80
N GLY A 174 -38.50 13.94 -5.72
CA GLY A 174 -38.21 14.72 -6.93
C GLY A 174 -37.55 16.07 -6.64
N VAL A 175 -37.17 16.81 -7.68
CA VAL A 175 -36.63 18.17 -7.55
C VAL A 175 -37.80 19.14 -7.56
N LEU A 176 -38.07 19.78 -6.40
CA LEU A 176 -39.25 20.65 -6.22
C LEU A 176 -40.58 19.93 -6.56
N GLY A 177 -40.65 18.61 -6.31
CA GLY A 177 -41.82 17.77 -6.61
C GLY A 177 -41.91 17.28 -8.06
N ALA A 178 -41.04 17.74 -8.96
CA ALA A 178 -40.97 17.21 -10.32
C ALA A 178 -40.20 15.87 -10.31
N GLY A 179 -40.81 14.83 -10.89
CA GLY A 179 -40.24 13.47 -10.93
C GLY A 179 -40.39 12.69 -9.62
N ALA A 180 -41.32 13.10 -8.73
CA ALA A 180 -41.60 12.36 -7.52
C ALA A 180 -42.16 10.96 -7.82
N THR A 181 -41.66 9.95 -7.11
CA THR A 181 -42.10 8.56 -7.20
C THR A 181 -42.52 8.08 -5.81
N SER A 182 -43.64 7.36 -5.73
CA SER A 182 -44.07 6.73 -4.49
C SER A 182 -43.24 5.48 -4.20
N ALA A 183 -43.06 5.16 -2.93
CA ALA A 183 -42.47 3.89 -2.53
C ALA A 183 -43.35 2.71 -2.96
N ASP A 184 -42.73 1.64 -3.45
CA ASP A 184 -43.36 0.35 -3.72
C ASP A 184 -43.06 -0.62 -2.58
N ARG A 185 -43.97 -0.63 -1.59
CA ARG A 185 -43.79 -1.39 -0.36
C ARG A 185 -43.79 -2.91 -0.58
N ASP A 186 -44.55 -3.41 -1.55
CA ASP A 186 -44.62 -4.84 -1.81
C ASP A 186 -43.29 -5.34 -2.37
N THR A 187 -42.72 -4.58 -3.32
CA THR A 187 -41.38 -4.86 -3.86
C THR A 187 -40.29 -4.71 -2.79
N MET A 188 -40.36 -3.68 -1.94
CA MET A 188 -39.42 -3.51 -0.82
C MET A 188 -39.45 -4.71 0.15
N VAL A 189 -40.64 -5.20 0.52
CA VAL A 189 -40.78 -6.35 1.43
C VAL A 189 -40.27 -7.64 0.77
N ALA A 190 -40.55 -7.84 -0.51
CA ALA A 190 -40.05 -8.98 -1.26
C ALA A 190 -38.51 -8.98 -1.35
N ALA A 191 -37.92 -7.83 -1.68
CA ALA A 191 -36.47 -7.65 -1.76
C ALA A 191 -35.79 -7.82 -0.39
N ARG A 192 -36.34 -7.20 0.67
CA ARG A 192 -35.86 -7.41 2.05
C ARG A 192 -35.82 -8.90 2.38
N ARG A 193 -36.90 -9.63 2.08
CA ARG A 193 -37.00 -11.06 2.40
C ARG A 193 -35.88 -11.89 1.75
N VAL A 194 -35.52 -11.60 0.50
CA VAL A 194 -34.41 -12.32 -0.16
C VAL A 194 -33.10 -12.15 0.61
N ILE A 195 -32.81 -10.93 1.07
CA ILE A 195 -31.60 -10.62 1.83
C ILE A 195 -31.67 -11.27 3.22
N SER A 196 -32.78 -11.06 3.94
CA SER A 196 -32.97 -11.58 5.30
C SER A 196 -32.96 -13.11 5.37
N ASP A 197 -33.63 -13.79 4.44
CA ASP A 197 -33.66 -15.26 4.40
C ASP A 197 -32.22 -15.81 4.20
N TYR A 198 -31.38 -15.12 3.43
CA TYR A 198 -29.98 -15.50 3.24
C TYR A 198 -29.12 -15.26 4.49
N LEU A 199 -29.27 -14.11 5.15
CA LEU A 199 -28.56 -13.80 6.40
C LEU A 199 -28.94 -14.79 7.51
N ALA A 200 -30.22 -15.09 7.64
CA ALA A 200 -30.74 -16.06 8.60
C ALA A 200 -30.12 -17.46 8.42
N GLN A 201 -29.94 -17.88 7.17
CA GLN A 201 -29.38 -19.19 6.86
C GLN A 201 -27.87 -19.29 7.08
N ASN A 202 -27.12 -18.19 6.95
CA ASN A 202 -25.66 -18.23 6.83
C ASN A 202 -24.88 -17.50 7.91
N TYR A 203 -25.47 -16.49 8.54
CA TYR A 203 -24.75 -15.57 9.43
C TYR A 203 -25.48 -15.32 10.76
N LEU A 204 -26.76 -15.68 10.87
CA LEU A 204 -27.57 -15.59 12.11
C LEU A 204 -27.96 -16.98 12.64
N ILE A 205 -27.05 -17.93 12.55
CA ILE A 205 -27.22 -19.30 13.04
C ILE A 205 -26.68 -19.44 14.46
N ASP A 206 -27.16 -20.44 15.21
CA ASP A 206 -26.74 -20.72 16.59
C ASP A 206 -25.37 -21.42 16.69
N ASP A 207 -25.00 -22.24 15.70
CA ASP A 207 -23.79 -23.05 15.72
C ASP A 207 -23.03 -22.91 14.40
N PHE A 208 -21.87 -22.25 14.44
CA PHE A 208 -20.93 -22.20 13.30
C PHE A 208 -19.94 -23.36 13.37
N ALA A 209 -19.56 -23.90 12.22
CA ALA A 209 -18.46 -24.84 12.10
C ALA A 209 -17.15 -24.21 12.59
N PRO A 210 -16.29 -24.97 13.32
CA PRO A 210 -14.98 -24.48 13.72
C PRO A 210 -14.12 -24.09 12.50
N ARG A 211 -13.54 -22.89 12.53
CA ARG A 211 -12.73 -22.36 11.41
C ARG A 211 -11.23 -22.32 11.76
N GLN A 212 -10.41 -22.92 10.90
CA GLN A 212 -8.95 -22.76 10.97
C GLN A 212 -8.52 -21.40 10.45
N THR A 213 -9.12 -20.98 9.33
CA THR A 213 -8.96 -19.67 8.71
C THR A 213 -10.31 -18.95 8.77
N LEU A 214 -10.31 -17.77 9.39
CA LEU A 214 -11.45 -16.88 9.46
C LEU A 214 -11.69 -16.26 8.08
N SER A 215 -12.95 -16.21 7.66
CA SER A 215 -13.35 -15.60 6.39
C SER A 215 -14.81 -15.20 6.45
N ALA A 216 -15.24 -14.36 5.52
CA ALA A 216 -16.63 -13.97 5.36
C ALA A 216 -17.48 -15.02 4.60
N LEU A 217 -16.95 -16.23 4.38
CA LEU A 217 -17.66 -17.29 3.68
C LEU A 217 -18.98 -17.64 4.39
N PRO A 218 -20.08 -17.80 3.63
CA PRO A 218 -21.37 -18.20 4.17
C PRO A 218 -21.29 -19.61 4.75
N GLU A 219 -22.03 -19.87 5.83
CA GLU A 219 -21.94 -21.17 6.53
C GLU A 219 -22.34 -22.35 5.64
N THR A 220 -23.34 -22.19 4.77
CA THR A 220 -23.73 -23.25 3.81
C THR A 220 -22.57 -23.69 2.94
N ALA A 221 -21.69 -22.76 2.57
CA ALA A 221 -20.52 -23.04 1.77
C ALA A 221 -19.44 -23.79 2.56
N ILE A 222 -19.22 -23.43 3.84
CA ILE A 222 -18.31 -24.17 4.73
C ILE A 222 -18.81 -25.60 4.95
N LEU A 223 -20.09 -25.77 5.27
CA LEU A 223 -20.71 -27.07 5.53
C LEU A 223 -20.76 -27.98 4.28
N SER A 224 -20.65 -27.40 3.08
CA SER A 224 -20.59 -28.18 1.84
C SER A 224 -19.32 -29.05 1.74
N GLY A 225 -18.27 -28.71 2.50
CA GLY A 225 -16.96 -29.38 2.45
C GLY A 225 -16.19 -29.15 1.15
N ARG A 226 -16.69 -28.30 0.24
CA ARG A 226 -15.97 -27.90 -0.97
C ARG A 226 -14.81 -26.98 -0.58
N ALA A 227 -13.63 -27.22 -1.14
CA ALA A 227 -12.53 -26.28 -1.05
C ALA A 227 -12.91 -25.00 -1.84
N ILE A 228 -12.95 -23.88 -1.14
CA ILE A 228 -13.25 -22.55 -1.71
C ILE A 228 -12.05 -21.67 -1.41
N GLU A 229 -11.33 -21.32 -2.46
CA GLU A 229 -10.22 -20.37 -2.37
C GLU A 229 -10.81 -18.96 -2.39
N VAL A 230 -10.64 -18.24 -1.28
CA VAL A 230 -11.05 -16.85 -1.17
C VAL A 230 -9.87 -15.99 -1.61
N PRO A 231 -10.03 -15.15 -2.65
CA PRO A 231 -8.98 -14.22 -3.03
C PRO A 231 -8.55 -13.39 -1.81
N PRO A 232 -7.24 -13.18 -1.61
CA PRO A 232 -6.78 -12.35 -0.52
C PRO A 232 -7.29 -10.91 -0.71
N SER A 233 -7.51 -10.23 0.40
CA SER A 233 -7.89 -8.82 0.41
C SER A 233 -7.16 -8.11 1.53
N LEU A 234 -6.79 -6.86 1.30
CA LEU A 234 -6.24 -6.01 2.34
C LEU A 234 -7.32 -5.64 3.36
N PRO A 235 -7.01 -5.66 4.66
CA PRO A 235 -7.96 -5.21 5.66
C PRO A 235 -8.16 -3.69 5.60
N PRO A 236 -9.29 -3.18 6.11
CA PRO A 236 -9.51 -1.74 6.27
C PRO A 236 -8.36 -1.08 7.03
N GLY A 237 -7.85 0.03 6.49
CA GLY A 237 -6.74 0.78 7.06
C GLY A 237 -5.37 0.50 6.45
N SER A 238 -5.28 -0.46 5.51
CA SER A 238 -4.10 -0.60 4.68
C SER A 238 -3.89 0.59 3.73
N ASP A 239 -2.63 0.92 3.45
CA ASP A 239 -2.20 1.83 2.40
C ASP A 239 -0.99 1.19 1.71
N ILE A 240 -1.09 0.88 0.43
CA ILE A 240 0.00 0.28 -0.38
C ILE A 240 0.27 1.11 -1.63
N PHE A 241 -0.25 2.34 -1.68
CA PHE A 241 -0.09 3.23 -2.82
C PHE A 241 1.31 3.83 -2.83
N ASP A 242 1.71 4.33 -4.00
CA ASP A 242 2.94 5.10 -4.16
C ASP A 242 3.00 6.28 -3.18
N GLN A 243 4.22 6.60 -2.78
CA GLN A 243 4.47 7.73 -1.90
C GLN A 243 4.13 9.05 -2.60
N ASP A 244 3.61 10.00 -1.83
CA ASP A 244 3.36 11.38 -2.27
C ASP A 244 3.97 12.34 -1.24
N PRO A 245 4.98 13.16 -1.61
CA PRO A 245 5.57 13.30 -2.95
C PRO A 245 6.39 12.08 -3.39
N LEU A 246 6.41 11.84 -4.71
CA LEU A 246 7.10 10.70 -5.32
C LEU A 246 8.63 10.87 -5.19
N PRO A 247 9.39 9.85 -4.73
CA PRO A 247 10.84 9.96 -4.59
C PRO A 247 11.54 10.15 -5.93
N ARG A 248 12.62 10.93 -5.96
CA ARG A 248 13.48 11.00 -7.14
C ARG A 248 14.27 9.70 -7.31
N LEU A 249 14.26 9.14 -8.51
CA LEU A 249 15.11 8.01 -8.92
C LEU A 249 16.39 8.55 -9.57
N VAL A 250 17.54 7.95 -9.26
CA VAL A 250 18.81 8.25 -9.93
C VAL A 250 19.46 6.93 -10.32
N LEU A 251 19.61 6.71 -11.62
CA LEU A 251 20.23 5.52 -12.19
C LEU A 251 21.60 5.85 -12.79
N ASN A 252 22.61 5.01 -12.54
CA ASN A 252 23.99 5.28 -12.95
C ASN A 252 24.14 5.39 -14.48
N PHE A 253 23.37 4.62 -15.26
CA PHE A 253 23.41 4.68 -16.72
C PHE A 253 22.77 5.96 -17.29
N GLU A 254 21.70 6.47 -16.67
CA GLU A 254 21.02 7.70 -17.10
C GLU A 254 21.94 8.92 -16.92
N GLU A 255 22.68 8.97 -15.81
CA GLU A 255 23.70 10.01 -15.55
C GLU A 255 24.84 9.99 -16.58
N GLN A 256 25.05 8.86 -17.26
CA GLN A 256 25.99 8.73 -18.38
C GLN A 256 25.37 9.07 -19.74
N GLY A 257 24.08 9.42 -19.77
CA GLY A 257 23.31 9.73 -20.98
C GLY A 257 22.96 8.51 -21.83
N ILE A 258 22.86 7.32 -21.20
CA ILE A 258 22.45 6.08 -21.86
C ILE A 258 20.93 5.94 -21.73
N ASP A 259 20.28 5.53 -22.82
CA ASP A 259 18.84 5.23 -22.84
C ASP A 259 18.61 3.80 -22.32
N GLU A 260 17.62 3.62 -21.44
CA GLU A 260 17.30 2.31 -20.88
C GLU A 260 16.82 1.31 -21.94
N THR A 261 16.18 1.78 -23.01
CA THR A 261 15.74 0.93 -24.13
C THR A 261 16.93 0.28 -24.87
N ASP A 262 18.13 0.87 -24.76
CA ASP A 262 19.38 0.28 -25.27
C ASP A 262 19.99 -0.76 -24.31
N LEU A 263 19.43 -0.90 -23.09
CA LEU A 263 19.85 -1.81 -22.03
C LEU A 263 18.76 -2.85 -21.71
N PRO A 264 18.45 -3.79 -22.61
CA PRO A 264 17.32 -4.70 -22.45
C PRO A 264 17.38 -5.60 -21.21
N LEU A 265 18.56 -5.80 -20.62
CA LEU A 265 18.71 -6.52 -19.36
C LEU A 265 18.25 -5.67 -18.16
N VAL A 266 18.56 -4.37 -18.17
CA VAL A 266 18.16 -3.41 -17.13
C VAL A 266 16.68 -3.14 -17.23
N ALA A 267 16.18 -2.81 -18.43
CA ALA A 267 14.74 -2.62 -18.69
C ALA A 267 13.89 -3.83 -18.29
N TYR A 268 14.41 -5.05 -18.46
CA TYR A 268 13.71 -6.26 -18.00
C TYR A 268 13.79 -6.41 -16.48
N GLY A 269 14.90 -6.00 -15.87
CA GLY A 269 15.07 -5.97 -14.42
C GLY A 269 14.16 -4.96 -13.74
N ASP A 270 13.97 -3.79 -14.34
CA ASP A 270 13.03 -2.75 -13.90
C ASP A 270 11.59 -3.28 -13.93
N MET A 271 11.16 -3.82 -15.08
CA MET A 271 9.86 -4.49 -15.20
C MET A 271 9.64 -5.58 -14.14
N LEU A 272 10.66 -6.40 -13.85
CA LEU A 272 10.56 -7.42 -12.82
C LEU A 272 10.46 -6.83 -11.41
N PHE A 273 11.10 -5.68 -11.16
CA PHE A 273 11.04 -4.98 -9.88
C PHE A 273 9.64 -4.43 -9.60
N ASP A 274 8.92 -4.03 -10.65
CA ASP A 274 7.52 -3.58 -10.61
C ASP A 274 6.49 -4.71 -10.81
N SER A 275 6.93 -5.95 -11.04
CA SER A 275 6.04 -7.07 -11.31
C SER A 275 5.63 -7.82 -10.04
N ALA A 276 4.35 -7.77 -9.68
CA ALA A 276 3.79 -8.64 -8.65
C ALA A 276 3.82 -10.14 -9.03
N GLN A 277 3.99 -10.45 -10.33
CA GLN A 277 3.94 -11.82 -10.85
C GLN A 277 5.13 -12.69 -10.43
N ILE A 278 6.22 -12.10 -9.95
CA ILE A 278 7.36 -12.87 -9.44
C ILE A 278 7.09 -13.47 -8.05
N PHE A 279 6.06 -12.99 -7.34
CA PHE A 279 5.71 -13.44 -6.00
C PHE A 279 4.61 -14.51 -5.97
N GLY A 280 4.41 -15.10 -4.79
CA GLY A 280 3.31 -16.01 -4.49
C GLY A 280 2.06 -15.26 -4.00
N SER A 281 1.00 -16.02 -3.75
CA SER A 281 -0.18 -15.51 -3.02
C SER A 281 0.19 -15.37 -1.53
N PRO A 282 -0.21 -14.28 -0.84
CA PRO A 282 -1.17 -13.27 -1.29
C PRO A 282 -0.56 -12.10 -2.06
N ALA A 283 0.76 -11.87 -2.02
CA ALA A 283 1.39 -10.67 -2.56
C ALA A 283 1.09 -10.44 -4.05
N ARG A 284 1.22 -11.48 -4.88
CA ARG A 284 0.89 -11.42 -6.31
C ARG A 284 -0.56 -11.00 -6.54
N ASP A 285 -1.49 -11.61 -5.81
CA ASP A 285 -2.92 -11.40 -6.02
C ASP A 285 -3.38 -10.03 -5.50
N LEU A 286 -2.62 -9.44 -4.57
CA LEU A 286 -2.77 -8.08 -4.06
C LEU A 286 -2.05 -7.02 -4.89
N GLY A 287 -1.30 -7.43 -5.93
CA GLY A 287 -0.54 -6.51 -6.77
C GLY A 287 0.69 -5.89 -6.08
N LEU A 288 1.23 -6.55 -5.05
CA LEU A 288 2.44 -6.08 -4.38
C LEU A 288 3.68 -6.45 -5.19
N ALA A 289 4.56 -5.48 -5.43
CA ALA A 289 5.84 -5.62 -6.11
C ALA A 289 6.98 -5.09 -5.21
N CYS A 290 8.24 -5.19 -5.66
CA CYS A 290 9.36 -4.61 -4.92
C CYS A 290 9.18 -3.10 -4.74
N SER A 291 8.70 -2.41 -5.78
CA SER A 291 8.43 -0.97 -5.78
C SER A 291 7.30 -0.53 -4.84
N THR A 292 6.39 -1.43 -4.45
CA THR A 292 5.37 -1.12 -3.46
C THR A 292 5.98 -0.80 -2.10
N CYS A 293 7.05 -1.50 -1.72
CA CYS A 293 7.83 -1.23 -0.51
C CYS A 293 8.97 -0.24 -0.77
N HIS A 294 9.61 -0.33 -1.93
CA HIS A 294 10.79 0.43 -2.32
C HIS A 294 10.48 1.37 -3.50
N ASN A 295 9.63 2.36 -3.26
CA ASN A 295 9.13 3.26 -4.29
C ASN A 295 10.27 4.09 -4.90
N ARG A 296 10.58 3.81 -6.17
CA ARG A 296 11.66 4.46 -6.93
C ARG A 296 13.02 4.42 -6.22
N SER A 297 13.42 3.23 -5.78
CA SER A 297 14.64 2.94 -5.00
C SER A 297 14.68 3.51 -3.58
N ASP A 298 13.66 4.24 -3.13
CA ASP A 298 13.56 4.76 -1.77
C ASP A 298 12.48 4.04 -0.97
N VAL A 299 12.41 4.26 0.35
CA VAL A 299 11.35 3.70 1.18
C VAL A 299 9.98 4.28 0.79
N ASN A 300 8.96 3.43 0.71
CA ASN A 300 7.56 3.88 0.67
C ASN A 300 7.04 4.14 2.09
N GLN A 301 7.09 5.40 2.54
CA GLN A 301 6.63 5.81 3.87
C GLN A 301 5.10 5.77 4.03
N ARG A 302 4.34 5.49 2.97
CA ARG A 302 2.90 5.27 3.09
C ARG A 302 2.55 3.83 3.42
N LEU A 303 3.39 2.88 2.98
CA LEU A 303 3.11 1.46 3.04
C LEU A 303 2.75 1.04 4.46
N PHE A 304 1.59 0.39 4.59
CA PHE A 304 1.11 -0.13 5.85
C PHE A 304 0.03 -1.16 5.64
N ILE A 305 0.13 -2.26 6.37
CA ILE A 305 -0.88 -3.30 6.43
C ILE A 305 -1.12 -3.60 7.92
N PRO A 306 -2.32 -3.34 8.47
CA PRO A 306 -2.65 -3.67 9.86
C PRO A 306 -2.22 -5.09 10.24
N GLY A 307 -1.52 -5.26 11.37
CA GLY A 307 -1.02 -6.55 11.85
C GLY A 307 0.22 -7.10 11.14
N ALA A 308 0.61 -6.55 9.99
CA ALA A 308 1.93 -6.80 9.37
C ALA A 308 2.85 -5.57 9.48
N SER A 309 2.31 -4.40 9.82
CA SER A 309 3.04 -3.15 9.99
C SER A 309 2.71 -2.55 11.36
N HIS A 310 3.72 -2.17 12.13
CA HIS A 310 3.52 -1.40 13.36
C HIS A 310 3.40 0.11 13.08
N GLN A 311 3.95 0.58 11.95
CA GLN A 311 3.90 1.97 11.51
C GLN A 311 4.06 2.08 9.98
N PRO A 312 3.79 3.26 9.38
CA PRO A 312 3.99 3.48 7.95
C PRO A 312 5.47 3.34 7.56
N GLY A 313 5.76 2.63 6.47
CA GLY A 313 7.13 2.36 6.03
C GLY A 313 7.81 1.18 6.76
N ALA A 314 7.08 0.44 7.58
CA ALA A 314 7.55 -0.80 8.21
C ALA A 314 6.66 -1.97 7.82
N ILE A 315 7.25 -3.16 7.71
CA ILE A 315 6.53 -4.38 7.35
C ILE A 315 7.27 -5.60 7.89
N ASP A 316 6.50 -6.57 8.37
CA ASP A 316 6.94 -7.92 8.68
C ASP A 316 6.75 -8.82 7.45
N VAL A 317 7.86 -9.28 6.88
CA VAL A 317 7.89 -10.12 5.67
C VAL A 317 8.14 -11.60 5.97
N ASP A 318 8.59 -11.91 7.18
CA ASP A 318 8.83 -13.27 7.66
C ASP A 318 7.80 -13.74 8.70
N GLY A 319 6.69 -12.99 8.85
CA GLY A 319 5.48 -13.39 9.55
C GLY A 319 4.52 -14.28 8.75
N ALA A 320 3.33 -14.49 9.28
CA ALA A 320 2.33 -15.42 8.73
C ALA A 320 1.67 -14.96 7.41
N PHE A 321 1.67 -13.65 7.12
CA PHE A 321 0.82 -13.08 6.08
C PHE A 321 1.27 -13.44 4.67
N PHE A 322 2.55 -13.26 4.34
CA PHE A 322 3.05 -13.45 2.98
C PHE A 322 3.40 -14.90 2.67
N ASN A 323 4.17 -15.55 3.55
CA ASN A 323 4.54 -16.94 3.37
C ASN A 323 4.51 -17.70 4.71
N PRO A 324 3.37 -18.34 5.06
CA PRO A 324 3.22 -19.07 6.31
C PRO A 324 4.27 -20.17 6.57
N ILE A 325 4.94 -20.68 5.52
CA ILE A 325 5.99 -21.71 5.67
C ILE A 325 7.24 -21.13 6.35
N PHE A 326 7.49 -19.84 6.17
CA PHE A 326 8.66 -19.14 6.71
C PHE A 326 8.34 -18.28 7.94
N ASN A 327 7.09 -18.36 8.44
CA ASN A 327 6.67 -17.66 9.64
C ASN A 327 7.60 -17.96 10.83
N ASP A 328 8.32 -16.93 11.30
CA ASP A 328 9.22 -17.03 12.45
C ASP A 328 8.47 -16.96 13.80
N ARG A 329 7.18 -16.64 13.75
CA ARG A 329 6.20 -16.53 14.85
C ARG A 329 6.50 -15.40 15.81
N ARG A 330 7.09 -14.32 15.31
CA ARG A 330 7.35 -13.09 16.04
C ARG A 330 6.60 -11.97 15.34
N ASP A 331 6.21 -11.00 16.15
CA ASP A 331 5.62 -9.75 15.66
C ASP A 331 6.70 -8.69 15.87
N ASP A 332 7.64 -8.62 14.92
CA ASP A 332 8.73 -7.66 14.89
C ASP A 332 8.93 -7.02 13.51
N PRO A 333 7.88 -6.37 12.95
CA PRO A 333 7.97 -5.63 11.71
C PRO A 333 9.14 -4.64 11.72
N LEU A 334 9.94 -4.69 10.66
CA LEU A 334 11.12 -3.84 10.50
C LEU A 334 10.85 -2.67 9.56
N ASP A 335 11.54 -1.56 9.79
CA ASP A 335 11.57 -0.43 8.86
C ASP A 335 12.21 -0.85 7.54
N ILE A 336 11.50 -0.53 6.46
CA ILE A 336 11.91 -0.78 5.08
C ILE A 336 13.09 0.13 4.75
N PRO A 337 14.26 -0.42 4.38
CA PRO A 337 15.41 0.40 4.04
C PRO A 337 15.26 1.05 2.65
N SER A 338 15.88 2.21 2.46
CA SER A 338 16.15 2.74 1.11
C SER A 338 17.10 1.79 0.36
N LEU A 339 16.87 1.60 -0.94
CA LEU A 339 17.75 0.83 -1.82
C LEU A 339 18.77 1.71 -2.54
N ARG A 340 18.77 3.02 -2.32
CA ARG A 340 19.74 3.93 -2.94
C ARG A 340 21.18 3.52 -2.60
N GLY A 341 22.02 3.47 -3.64
CA GLY A 341 23.43 3.10 -3.50
C GLY A 341 23.66 1.62 -3.14
N LEU A 342 22.71 0.73 -3.44
CA LEU A 342 22.71 -0.70 -3.06
C LEU A 342 24.04 -1.41 -3.35
N ARG A 343 24.72 -1.05 -4.44
CA ARG A 343 26.04 -1.59 -4.83
C ARG A 343 27.14 -1.38 -3.78
N PHE A 344 26.93 -0.50 -2.80
CA PHE A 344 27.88 -0.18 -1.73
C PHE A 344 27.47 -0.67 -0.35
N THR A 345 26.24 -1.15 -0.17
CA THR A 345 25.64 -1.40 1.16
C THR A 345 25.79 -2.83 1.66
N GLY A 346 26.30 -3.75 0.84
CA GLY A 346 26.56 -5.14 1.24
C GLY A 346 27.38 -5.24 2.56
N PRO A 347 27.15 -6.25 3.41
CA PRO A 347 26.23 -7.39 3.22
C PRO A 347 24.75 -6.98 3.25
N TYR A 348 23.87 -7.93 2.91
CA TYR A 348 22.44 -7.71 2.67
C TYR A 348 21.58 -8.47 3.69
N GLY A 349 20.36 -7.98 3.88
CA GLY A 349 19.53 -8.26 5.05
C GLY A 349 19.88 -7.32 6.20
N ARG A 350 18.91 -6.94 7.04
CA ARG A 350 19.12 -6.01 8.17
C ARG A 350 20.19 -6.49 9.16
N ASP A 351 20.45 -7.79 9.20
CA ASP A 351 21.43 -8.48 10.03
C ASP A 351 22.72 -8.88 9.30
N GLY A 352 22.87 -8.49 8.03
CA GLY A 352 24.04 -8.79 7.20
C GLY A 352 24.24 -10.27 6.88
N ARG A 353 23.17 -11.09 6.96
CA ARG A 353 23.28 -12.55 6.78
C ARG A 353 23.60 -12.99 5.34
N PHE A 354 23.39 -12.13 4.34
CA PHE A 354 23.65 -12.44 2.93
C PHE A 354 24.85 -11.67 2.39
N ALA A 355 25.87 -12.39 1.91
CA ALA A 355 27.03 -11.77 1.26
C ALA A 355 26.76 -11.31 -0.20
N SER A 356 25.63 -11.75 -0.79
CA SER A 356 25.32 -11.60 -2.21
C SER A 356 23.94 -10.99 -2.37
N LEU A 357 23.84 -9.91 -3.16
CA LEU A 357 22.55 -9.29 -3.49
C LEU A 357 21.66 -10.31 -4.18
N ARG A 358 22.22 -11.11 -5.09
CA ARG A 358 21.51 -12.19 -5.78
C ARG A 358 20.83 -13.17 -4.82
N ASP A 359 21.56 -13.61 -3.79
CA ASP A 359 21.04 -14.59 -2.85
C ASP A 359 19.97 -13.98 -1.95
N PHE A 360 20.15 -12.71 -1.57
CA PHE A 360 19.14 -11.94 -0.83
C PHE A 360 17.87 -11.74 -1.66
N THR A 361 17.97 -11.27 -2.91
CA THR A 361 16.82 -11.10 -3.80
C THR A 361 16.06 -12.40 -4.03
N ARG A 362 16.77 -13.52 -4.21
CA ARG A 362 16.14 -14.85 -4.30
C ARG A 362 15.47 -15.27 -2.99
N ASN A 363 16.01 -14.88 -1.82
CA ASN A 363 15.36 -15.07 -0.53
C ASN A 363 14.04 -14.27 -0.44
N VAL A 364 14.06 -13.00 -0.83
CA VAL A 364 12.85 -12.15 -0.86
C VAL A 364 11.77 -12.82 -1.72
N VAL A 365 12.10 -13.16 -2.98
CA VAL A 365 11.11 -13.73 -3.91
C VAL A 365 10.55 -15.06 -3.42
N VAL A 366 11.42 -16.02 -3.03
CA VAL A 366 10.99 -17.41 -2.79
C VAL A 366 10.57 -17.65 -1.33
N ASN A 367 11.32 -17.10 -0.38
CA ASN A 367 11.13 -17.42 1.04
C ASN A 367 10.19 -16.44 1.72
N GLU A 368 10.38 -15.13 1.52
CA GLU A 368 9.52 -14.10 2.17
C GLU A 368 8.16 -14.02 1.47
N PHE A 369 8.15 -13.96 0.13
CA PHE A 369 6.93 -13.76 -0.65
C PHE A 369 6.38 -15.00 -1.36
N GLY A 370 6.96 -16.19 -1.14
CA GLY A 370 6.41 -17.47 -1.60
C GLY A 370 6.35 -17.64 -3.12
N GLY A 371 7.14 -16.88 -3.87
CA GLY A 371 7.24 -16.95 -5.33
C GLY A 371 7.92 -18.23 -5.84
N ALA A 372 7.78 -18.47 -7.15
CA ALA A 372 8.52 -19.52 -7.82
C ALA A 372 10.02 -19.18 -7.89
N GLU A 373 10.87 -20.19 -8.07
CA GLU A 373 12.31 -19.95 -8.26
C GLU A 373 12.53 -19.11 -9.54
N PRO A 374 13.12 -17.91 -9.45
CA PRO A 374 13.38 -17.09 -10.63
C PRO A 374 14.38 -17.77 -11.56
N THR A 375 14.21 -17.59 -12.87
CA THR A 375 15.21 -18.07 -13.83
C THR A 375 16.54 -17.34 -13.61
N PRO A 376 17.69 -17.93 -14.04
CA PRO A 376 18.96 -17.22 -13.97
C PRO A 376 18.94 -15.87 -14.69
N PHE A 377 18.18 -15.76 -15.80
CA PHE A 377 18.02 -14.54 -16.57
C PHE A 377 17.22 -13.48 -15.80
N MET A 378 16.09 -13.84 -15.20
CA MET A 378 15.31 -12.92 -14.33
C MET A 378 16.18 -12.37 -13.20
N MET A 379 16.95 -13.25 -12.56
CA MET A 379 17.78 -12.85 -11.44
C MET A 379 19.00 -12.02 -11.87
N ASP A 380 19.57 -12.27 -13.05
CA ASP A 380 20.61 -11.41 -13.63
C ASP A 380 20.05 -10.02 -13.97
N ALA A 381 18.82 -9.96 -14.49
CA ALA A 381 18.13 -8.72 -14.85
C ALA A 381 17.80 -7.87 -13.62
N LEU A 382 17.13 -8.46 -12.61
CA LEU A 382 16.82 -7.79 -11.34
C LEU A 382 18.08 -7.22 -10.69
N VAL A 383 19.14 -8.03 -10.55
CA VAL A 383 20.38 -7.58 -9.95
C VAL A 383 21.05 -6.49 -10.79
N ALA A 384 21.01 -6.58 -12.12
CA ALA A 384 21.54 -5.53 -12.99
C ALA A 384 20.84 -4.20 -12.74
N TYR A 385 19.51 -4.18 -12.73
CA TYR A 385 18.73 -2.97 -12.45
C TYR A 385 18.97 -2.41 -11.04
N MET A 386 18.87 -3.23 -10.00
CA MET A 386 19.04 -2.75 -8.62
C MET A 386 20.46 -2.23 -8.32
N LEU A 387 21.48 -2.66 -9.07
CA LEU A 387 22.83 -2.11 -8.95
C LEU A 387 22.98 -0.72 -9.58
N GLU A 388 22.02 -0.28 -10.41
CA GLU A 388 22.01 1.05 -10.99
C GLU A 388 21.50 2.12 -10.01
N PHE A 389 20.79 1.75 -8.94
CA PHE A 389 20.31 2.69 -7.92
C PHE A 389 21.46 3.45 -7.27
N ASP A 390 21.46 4.77 -7.43
CA ASP A 390 22.48 5.64 -6.84
C ASP A 390 21.96 6.49 -5.68
N PHE A 391 22.91 7.03 -4.91
CA PHE A 391 22.60 8.06 -3.94
C PHE A 391 22.18 9.35 -4.64
N LEU A 392 21.33 10.12 -3.98
CA LEU A 392 21.01 11.45 -4.45
C LEU A 392 22.22 12.39 -4.30
N PRO A 393 22.40 13.36 -5.22
CA PRO A 393 23.38 14.41 -5.05
C PRO A 393 23.14 15.21 -3.76
N ASN A 394 24.22 15.67 -3.13
CA ASN A 394 24.15 16.59 -2.00
C ASN A 394 25.26 17.64 -2.12
N SER A 395 24.88 18.86 -2.48
CA SER A 395 25.78 20.00 -2.67
C SER A 395 26.55 20.45 -1.41
N MET A 396 26.14 19.98 -0.23
CA MET A 396 26.84 20.21 1.04
C MET A 396 27.92 19.17 1.34
N LEU A 397 28.04 18.12 0.52
CA LEU A 397 29.05 17.08 0.65
C LEU A 397 29.97 17.02 -0.57
N THR A 398 31.23 16.68 -0.31
CA THR A 398 32.15 16.22 -1.35
C THR A 398 31.91 14.73 -1.67
N PRO A 399 32.42 14.20 -2.79
CA PRO A 399 32.30 12.78 -3.12
C PRO A 399 32.92 11.82 -2.07
N ASP A 400 33.86 12.30 -1.26
CA ASP A 400 34.47 11.57 -0.13
C ASP A 400 33.79 11.85 1.22
N GLY A 401 32.58 12.41 1.20
CA GLY A 401 31.72 12.58 2.38
C GLY A 401 32.13 13.71 3.33
N GLN A 402 33.02 14.61 2.92
CA GLN A 402 33.41 15.78 3.72
C GLN A 402 32.42 16.93 3.50
N LEU A 403 32.23 17.77 4.53
CA LEU A 403 31.41 18.97 4.39
C LEU A 403 32.05 19.99 3.42
N THR A 404 31.24 20.60 2.57
CA THR A 404 31.66 21.73 1.72
C THR A 404 31.44 23.08 2.42
N GLU A 405 31.84 24.17 1.78
CA GLU A 405 31.61 25.53 2.30
C GLU A 405 30.12 25.93 2.34
N SER A 406 29.23 25.22 1.64
CA SER A 406 27.78 25.46 1.69
C SER A 406 27.13 24.85 2.94
N ALA A 407 27.82 23.95 3.64
CA ALA A 407 27.32 23.32 4.86
C ALA A 407 27.18 24.35 6.01
N PRO A 408 26.11 24.28 6.83
CA PRO A 408 25.91 25.18 7.96
C PRO A 408 27.06 25.12 8.98
N GLU A 409 27.40 26.25 9.62
CA GLU A 409 28.43 26.30 10.68
C GLU A 409 28.15 25.34 11.84
N ALA A 410 26.87 25.07 12.15
CA ALA A 410 26.47 24.09 13.16
C ALA A 410 26.87 22.66 12.77
N ALA A 411 26.70 22.29 11.49
CA ALA A 411 27.12 20.99 10.98
C ALA A 411 28.64 20.82 11.06
N GLN A 412 29.42 21.88 10.80
CA GLN A 412 30.88 21.84 10.93
C GLN A 412 31.32 21.60 12.39
N ARG A 413 30.62 22.20 13.36
CA ARG A 413 30.85 21.88 14.78
C ARG A 413 30.40 20.47 15.14
N GLY A 414 29.28 20.02 14.58
CA GLY A 414 28.75 18.67 14.74
C GLY A 414 29.69 17.60 14.20
N GLU A 415 30.37 17.85 13.08
CA GLU A 415 31.37 16.96 12.49
C GLU A 415 32.52 16.70 13.46
N ALA A 416 32.98 17.72 14.20
CA ALA A 416 34.02 17.54 15.22
C ALA A 416 33.56 16.58 16.34
N ILE A 417 32.29 16.66 16.74
CA ILE A 417 31.69 15.76 17.74
C ILE A 417 31.56 14.35 17.16
N PHE A 418 31.08 14.22 15.93
CA PHE A 418 30.90 12.95 15.22
C PHE A 418 32.22 12.16 15.10
N ASN A 419 33.34 12.86 14.96
CA ASN A 419 34.68 12.29 14.90
C ASN A 419 35.35 12.07 16.27
N THR A 420 34.73 12.53 17.37
CA THR A 420 35.29 12.41 18.72
C THR A 420 35.07 11.02 19.30
N PRO A 421 36.11 10.35 19.82
CA PRO A 421 35.94 9.08 20.54
C PRO A 421 35.27 9.28 21.90
N PHE A 422 34.34 8.39 22.23
CA PHE A 422 33.65 8.36 23.52
C PHE A 422 33.92 7.05 24.27
N ALA A 423 34.19 7.14 25.57
CA ALA A 423 34.37 5.96 26.41
C ALA A 423 33.13 5.05 26.42
N GLY A 424 31.93 5.67 26.36
CA GLY A 424 30.64 5.01 26.23
C GLY A 424 30.46 4.13 24.98
N LEU A 425 31.24 4.40 23.94
CA LEU A 425 31.29 3.65 22.69
C LEU A 425 32.52 2.74 22.62
N GLY A 426 33.20 2.48 23.73
CA GLY A 426 34.44 1.68 23.76
C GLY A 426 35.62 2.39 23.10
N ASP A 427 35.76 3.70 23.37
CA ASP A 427 36.79 4.59 22.80
C ASP A 427 36.71 4.70 21.27
N ARG A 428 35.50 4.58 20.73
CA ARG A 428 35.16 4.79 19.32
C ARG A 428 34.36 6.07 19.11
N SER A 429 34.34 6.58 17.89
CA SER A 429 33.51 7.71 17.46
C SER A 429 32.36 7.25 16.56
N CYS A 430 31.41 8.13 16.25
CA CYS A 430 30.34 7.84 15.28
C CYS A 430 30.93 7.47 13.90
N ALA A 431 31.98 8.20 13.49
CA ALA A 431 32.72 7.97 12.25
C ALA A 431 33.45 6.60 12.18
N SER A 432 33.57 5.87 13.28
CA SER A 432 34.18 4.54 13.27
C SER A 432 33.31 3.47 12.62
N CYS A 433 32.00 3.67 12.61
CA CYS A 433 31.03 2.81 11.93
C CYS A 433 30.44 3.54 10.70
N HIS A 434 30.10 4.82 10.84
CA HIS A 434 29.60 5.66 9.74
C HIS A 434 30.75 6.41 9.06
N MET A 435 31.59 5.69 8.32
CA MET A 435 32.82 6.20 7.72
C MET A 435 32.56 7.15 6.53
N PRO A 436 32.89 8.47 6.60
CA PRO A 436 32.53 9.43 5.55
C PRO A 436 33.06 9.08 4.15
N ASP A 437 34.31 8.60 4.06
CA ASP A 437 34.99 8.24 2.81
C ASP A 437 34.52 6.90 2.22
N ALA A 438 33.58 6.22 2.88
CA ALA A 438 32.99 4.94 2.47
C ALA A 438 31.46 5.01 2.44
N ASN A 439 30.88 6.14 1.99
CA ASN A 439 29.43 6.36 1.95
C ASN A 439 28.75 6.20 3.32
N PHE A 440 29.46 6.55 4.39
CA PHE A 440 29.00 6.42 5.77
C PHE A 440 28.69 4.97 6.19
N LEU A 441 29.49 4.02 5.71
CA LEU A 441 29.33 2.59 5.97
C LEU A 441 30.66 1.93 6.35
N ASP A 442 30.63 1.04 7.34
CA ASP A 442 31.72 0.11 7.66
C ASP A 442 31.43 -1.34 7.22
N ARG A 443 30.22 -1.58 6.69
CA ARG A 443 29.74 -2.86 6.14
C ARG A 443 29.80 -3.99 7.15
N GLN A 444 29.47 -3.68 8.40
CA GLN A 444 29.47 -4.64 9.50
C GLN A 444 28.19 -4.52 10.33
N ALA A 445 27.76 -5.67 10.86
CA ALA A 445 26.70 -5.74 11.84
C ALA A 445 27.24 -5.41 13.25
N HIS A 446 26.54 -4.53 13.96
CA HIS A 446 26.85 -4.18 15.35
C HIS A 446 25.65 -4.38 16.26
N ASP A 447 25.91 -4.89 17.46
CA ASP A 447 24.94 -4.86 18.55
C ASP A 447 25.17 -3.58 19.37
N ILE A 448 24.32 -2.59 19.13
CA ILE A 448 24.30 -1.34 19.90
C ILE A 448 23.32 -1.40 21.09
N GLY A 449 22.68 -2.55 21.35
CA GLY A 449 21.66 -2.72 22.38
C GLY A 449 20.29 -2.14 21.99
N SER A 450 20.02 -1.98 20.69
CA SER A 450 18.71 -1.55 20.17
C SER A 450 17.75 -2.72 19.93
N VAL A 451 18.26 -3.93 19.73
CA VAL A 451 17.44 -5.12 19.45
C VAL A 451 17.20 -5.90 20.74
N ALA A 452 15.94 -6.16 21.07
CA ALA A 452 15.61 -7.06 22.17
C ALA A 452 15.98 -8.52 21.83
N PRO A 453 16.50 -9.32 22.78
CA PRO A 453 16.66 -10.76 22.55
C PRO A 453 15.30 -11.42 22.25
N ALA A 454 15.27 -12.30 21.25
CA ALA A 454 14.05 -13.00 20.84
C ALA A 454 13.39 -13.82 21.96
N TYR A 455 14.18 -14.31 22.92
CA TYR A 455 13.72 -14.99 24.13
C TYR A 455 14.77 -14.90 25.24
N GLU A 456 14.36 -15.20 26.47
CA GLU A 456 15.25 -15.19 27.63
C GLU A 456 16.45 -16.15 27.40
N GLY A 457 17.65 -15.59 27.37
CA GLY A 457 18.90 -16.33 27.13
C GLY A 457 19.39 -16.32 25.68
N ALA A 458 18.64 -15.76 24.73
CA ALA A 458 19.13 -15.47 23.38
C ALA A 458 20.12 -14.29 23.41
N ARG A 459 21.02 -14.22 22.42
CA ARG A 459 21.80 -13.00 22.17
C ARG A 459 20.90 -11.97 21.50
N ALA A 460 21.09 -10.70 21.83
CA ALA A 460 20.49 -9.60 21.05
C ALA A 460 21.01 -9.64 19.61
N GLY A 461 20.18 -9.20 18.67
CA GLY A 461 20.54 -9.13 17.26
C GLY A 461 21.55 -8.02 17.00
N ALA A 462 22.54 -8.30 16.16
CA ALA A 462 23.39 -7.28 15.55
C ALA A 462 22.77 -6.88 14.22
N LEU A 463 22.83 -5.59 13.89
CA LEU A 463 22.29 -5.04 12.66
C LEU A 463 23.37 -4.32 11.88
N ASP A 464 23.29 -4.39 10.56
CA ASP A 464 24.21 -3.67 9.68
C ASP A 464 24.11 -2.16 9.90
N THR A 465 25.27 -1.49 9.94
CA THR A 465 25.35 -0.03 9.97
C THR A 465 24.66 0.54 8.73
N PRO A 466 23.55 1.28 8.84
CA PRO A 466 22.93 1.93 7.69
C PRO A 466 23.77 3.12 7.22
N THR A 467 23.71 3.44 5.93
CA THR A 467 24.30 4.69 5.43
C THR A 467 23.55 5.88 6.01
N LEU A 468 24.25 7.00 6.20
CA LEU A 468 23.62 8.26 6.61
C LEU A 468 23.11 9.09 5.43
N LEU A 469 23.47 8.75 4.19
CA LEU A 469 23.06 9.49 2.99
C LEU A 469 21.56 9.32 2.75
N GLY A 470 20.84 10.42 2.50
CA GLY A 470 19.39 10.43 2.28
C GLY A 470 18.53 10.25 3.54
N THR A 471 19.12 10.01 4.71
CA THR A 471 18.37 9.72 5.95
C THR A 471 17.53 10.90 6.47
N ALA A 472 17.73 12.12 5.98
CA ALA A 472 16.91 13.26 6.38
C ALA A 472 15.42 13.11 5.99
N TYR A 473 15.10 12.19 5.08
CA TYR A 473 13.76 12.01 4.52
C TYR A 473 13.08 10.71 4.93
N THR A 474 13.77 9.83 5.67
CA THR A 474 13.32 8.44 5.93
C THR A 474 12.91 8.20 7.38
N ALA A 475 12.52 9.25 8.11
CA ALA A 475 12.01 9.09 9.47
C ALA A 475 10.76 8.19 9.47
N PRO A 476 10.48 7.44 10.56
CA PRO A 476 11.27 7.35 11.80
C PRO A 476 12.57 6.54 11.65
N TYR A 477 13.36 6.45 12.72
CA TYR A 477 14.72 5.92 12.72
C TYR A 477 14.88 4.73 13.65
N PHE A 478 15.93 3.96 13.37
CA PHE A 478 16.28 2.62 13.84
C PHE A 478 15.74 1.53 12.88
N HIS A 479 15.66 0.30 13.36
CA HIS A 479 15.22 -0.85 12.59
C HIS A 479 13.74 -1.13 12.81
N ASP A 480 13.16 -0.51 13.82
CA ASP A 480 11.81 -0.63 14.34
C ASP A 480 11.12 0.75 14.43
N GLY A 481 11.72 1.77 13.81
CA GLY A 481 11.40 3.20 13.89
C GLY A 481 11.00 3.73 15.25
N SER A 482 11.61 3.20 16.31
CA SER A 482 11.36 3.63 17.68
C SER A 482 11.71 5.10 17.94
N LEU A 483 12.49 5.74 17.06
CA LEU A 483 12.98 7.11 17.23
C LEU A 483 12.45 8.04 16.12
N PRO A 484 11.60 9.04 16.43
CA PRO A 484 10.90 9.82 15.41
C PRO A 484 11.76 10.87 14.69
N THR A 485 12.96 11.19 15.22
CA THR A 485 13.82 12.26 14.67
C THR A 485 15.30 11.92 14.84
N LEU A 486 16.18 12.49 14.01
CA LEU A 486 17.63 12.38 14.20
C LEU A 486 18.10 12.98 15.54
N ALA A 487 17.39 13.99 16.06
CA ALA A 487 17.64 14.52 17.40
C ALA A 487 17.38 13.45 18.47
N ALA A 488 16.28 12.70 18.35
CA ALA A 488 15.99 11.58 19.24
C ALA A 488 17.04 10.45 19.15
N VAL A 489 17.63 10.23 17.97
CA VAL A 489 18.79 9.32 17.82
C VAL A 489 19.99 9.81 18.60
N VAL A 490 20.32 11.10 18.49
CA VAL A 490 21.44 11.71 19.24
C VAL A 490 21.19 11.63 20.75
N ASP A 491 19.97 11.97 21.21
CA ASP A 491 19.58 11.88 22.61
C ASP A 491 19.68 10.43 23.12
N TRP A 492 19.20 9.45 22.34
CA TRP A 492 19.28 8.03 22.70
C TRP A 492 20.73 7.57 22.87
N PHE A 493 21.65 7.97 21.98
CA PHE A 493 23.07 7.65 22.13
C PHE A 493 23.70 8.36 23.33
N ASP A 494 23.40 9.65 23.55
CA ASP A 494 23.91 10.41 24.70
C ASP A 494 23.48 9.76 26.02
N GLU A 495 22.22 9.35 26.13
CA GLU A 495 21.66 8.70 27.32
C GLU A 495 22.18 7.28 27.52
N THR A 496 22.00 6.40 26.51
CA THR A 496 22.29 4.97 26.66
C THR A 496 23.78 4.65 26.68
N LYS A 497 24.61 5.51 26.09
CA LYS A 497 26.07 5.37 26.07
C LYS A 497 26.76 6.36 27.00
N THR A 498 26.02 7.24 27.67
CA THR A 498 26.59 8.22 28.62
C THR A 498 27.69 9.07 27.95
N LEU A 499 27.38 9.66 26.79
CA LEU A 499 28.35 10.45 26.03
C LEU A 499 28.68 11.77 26.74
N GLY A 500 27.72 12.32 27.47
CA GLY A 500 27.90 13.52 28.30
C GLY A 500 27.85 14.81 27.47
N LEU A 501 27.10 14.81 26.38
CA LEU A 501 26.96 15.94 25.48
C LEU A 501 26.12 17.05 26.13
N THR A 502 26.52 18.29 25.90
CA THR A 502 25.68 19.45 26.20
C THR A 502 24.54 19.56 25.19
N GLU A 503 23.50 20.31 25.54
CA GLU A 503 22.37 20.59 24.61
C GLU A 503 22.84 21.23 23.29
N ALA A 504 23.84 22.11 23.36
CA ALA A 504 24.43 22.74 22.18
C ALA A 504 25.17 21.71 21.30
N GLU A 505 25.93 20.79 21.92
CA GLU A 505 26.63 19.72 21.21
C GLU A 505 25.67 18.73 20.55
N ARG A 506 24.58 18.35 21.24
CA ARG A 506 23.53 17.51 20.63
C ARG A 506 22.84 18.19 19.44
N THR A 507 22.59 19.50 19.56
CA THR A 507 22.03 20.30 18.47
C THR A 507 22.99 20.36 17.27
N ASP A 508 24.28 20.62 17.52
CA ASP A 508 25.30 20.68 16.46
C ASP A 508 25.49 19.29 15.79
N LEU A 509 25.52 18.20 16.56
CA LEU A 509 25.59 16.84 16.03
C LEU A 509 24.34 16.48 15.20
N THR A 510 23.16 16.88 15.67
CA THR A 510 21.92 16.71 14.89
C THR A 510 21.98 17.47 13.56
N ALA A 511 22.50 18.71 13.57
CA ALA A 511 22.68 19.50 12.35
C ALA A 511 23.65 18.84 11.37
N TYR A 512 24.71 18.18 11.87
CA TYR A 512 25.61 17.38 11.04
C TYR A 512 24.89 16.20 10.39
N LEU A 513 24.13 15.40 11.16
CA LEU A 513 23.38 14.27 10.63
C LEU A 513 22.33 14.71 9.59
N GLN A 514 21.63 15.82 9.83
CA GLN A 514 20.69 16.40 8.86
C GLN A 514 21.39 16.87 7.58
N THR A 515 22.60 17.43 7.70
CA THR A 515 23.39 17.91 6.55
C THR A 515 23.91 16.75 5.72
N VAL A 516 24.41 15.69 6.37
CA VAL A 516 24.88 14.47 5.69
C VAL A 516 23.72 13.73 5.02
N GLY A 517 22.59 13.61 5.73
CA GLY A 517 21.40 12.92 5.23
C GLY A 517 20.54 13.73 4.27
N ALA A 518 20.84 15.00 4.04
CA ALA A 518 20.15 15.81 3.05
C ALA A 518 20.49 15.39 1.62
N ALA A 519 19.67 15.86 0.69
CA ALA A 519 19.87 15.69 -0.74
C ALA A 519 19.34 16.90 -1.51
N ASP A 520 19.92 17.15 -2.67
CA ASP A 520 19.43 18.11 -3.64
C ASP A 520 18.22 17.50 -4.37
N GLU A 521 17.06 18.17 -4.31
CA GLU A 521 15.83 17.76 -5.02
C GLU A 521 15.44 16.29 -4.78
N PRO A 522 15.12 15.89 -3.53
CA PRO A 522 14.89 14.48 -3.17
C PRO A 522 13.61 13.85 -3.74
N TYR A 523 12.72 14.67 -4.30
CA TYR A 523 11.43 14.26 -4.83
C TYR A 523 11.28 14.68 -6.28
N GLU A 524 10.51 13.90 -7.04
CA GLU A 524 10.16 14.18 -8.42
C GLU A 524 9.34 15.47 -8.51
N ALA A 525 9.70 16.33 -9.46
CA ALA A 525 9.00 17.58 -9.70
C ALA A 525 8.05 17.44 -10.89
N PHE A 526 6.75 17.43 -10.61
CA PHE A 526 5.73 17.43 -11.65
C PHE A 526 5.28 18.85 -12.02
N ASP A 527 5.07 19.06 -13.31
CA ASP A 527 4.55 20.30 -13.87
C ASP A 527 3.50 20.01 -14.97
N ALA A 528 3.26 20.97 -15.87
CA ALA A 528 2.27 20.81 -16.94
C ALA A 528 2.72 19.83 -18.05
N GLU A 529 4.03 19.61 -18.19
CA GLU A 529 4.64 18.75 -19.21
C GLU A 529 5.14 17.42 -18.62
N ASN A 530 5.72 17.44 -17.41
CA ASN A 530 6.11 16.27 -16.62
C ASN A 530 4.99 15.91 -15.63
N THR A 531 4.20 14.89 -15.94
CA THR A 531 3.08 14.44 -15.09
C THR A 531 3.32 13.02 -14.60
N ALA A 532 2.74 12.64 -13.46
CA ALA A 532 2.85 11.27 -12.95
C ALA A 532 2.41 10.21 -13.97
N PHE A 533 1.34 10.48 -14.73
CA PHE A 533 0.90 9.60 -15.81
C PHE A 533 1.94 9.50 -16.93
N ARG A 534 2.60 10.60 -17.29
CA ARG A 534 3.66 10.59 -18.32
C ARG A 534 4.83 9.72 -17.88
N LEU A 535 5.23 9.85 -16.62
CA LEU A 535 6.31 9.06 -16.04
C LEU A 535 5.95 7.56 -16.08
N ALA A 536 4.80 7.18 -15.52
CA ALA A 536 4.34 5.78 -15.52
C ALA A 536 4.18 5.22 -16.93
N PHE A 537 3.62 6.01 -17.87
CA PHE A 537 3.48 5.59 -19.26
C PHE A 537 4.83 5.34 -19.92
N ALA A 538 5.81 6.24 -19.73
CA ALA A 538 7.15 6.09 -20.27
C ALA A 538 7.82 4.81 -19.74
N GLU A 539 7.75 4.57 -18.43
CA GLU A 539 8.27 3.35 -17.78
C GLU A 539 7.65 2.09 -18.36
N LEU A 540 6.32 2.01 -18.43
CA LEU A 540 5.62 0.84 -18.97
C LEU A 540 5.95 0.60 -20.46
N THR A 541 6.16 1.65 -21.25
CA THR A 541 6.61 1.50 -22.65
C THR A 541 8.07 1.03 -22.74
N THR A 542 8.95 1.51 -21.85
CA THR A 542 10.33 1.02 -21.73
C THR A 542 10.35 -0.45 -21.34
N PHE A 543 9.52 -0.88 -20.38
CA PHE A 543 9.38 -2.28 -19.99
C PHE A 543 8.98 -3.14 -21.18
N ALA A 544 7.96 -2.69 -21.91
CA ALA A 544 7.44 -3.37 -23.09
C ALA A 544 8.50 -3.52 -24.19
N SER A 545 9.42 -2.56 -24.35
CA SER A 545 10.47 -2.60 -25.38
C SER A 545 11.35 -3.85 -25.32
N THR A 546 11.47 -4.49 -24.14
CA THR A 546 12.23 -5.75 -24.00
C THR A 546 11.64 -6.90 -24.82
N ILE A 547 10.38 -6.81 -25.26
CA ILE A 547 9.75 -7.71 -26.24
C ILE A 547 10.57 -7.79 -27.54
N ASP A 548 11.23 -6.71 -27.98
CA ASP A 548 12.10 -6.71 -29.17
C ASP A 548 13.27 -7.69 -29.03
N THR A 549 13.68 -7.98 -27.79
CA THR A 549 14.72 -8.95 -27.46
C THR A 549 14.14 -10.35 -27.28
N LEU A 550 12.95 -10.48 -26.70
CA LEU A 550 12.36 -11.78 -26.33
C LEU A 550 11.66 -12.48 -27.51
N LEU A 551 10.90 -11.76 -28.35
CA LEU A 551 10.16 -12.33 -29.49
C LEU A 551 11.05 -13.08 -30.47
N PRO A 552 12.20 -12.54 -30.94
CA PRO A 552 13.09 -13.25 -31.87
C PRO A 552 13.64 -14.56 -31.29
N ARG A 553 13.75 -14.65 -29.96
CA ARG A 553 14.20 -15.84 -29.25
C ARG A 553 13.08 -16.85 -28.97
N ARG A 554 11.82 -16.45 -29.20
CA ARG A 554 10.61 -17.23 -28.88
C ARG A 554 10.55 -17.60 -27.40
N ASP A 555 10.93 -16.65 -26.56
CA ASP A 555 11.00 -16.84 -25.12
C ASP A 555 9.61 -16.67 -24.48
N ALA A 556 8.80 -17.72 -24.57
CA ALA A 556 7.41 -17.66 -24.13
C ALA A 556 7.27 -17.32 -22.64
N GLU A 557 8.14 -17.85 -21.79
CA GLU A 557 8.07 -17.65 -20.33
C GLU A 557 8.18 -16.17 -19.97
N HIS A 558 9.23 -15.50 -20.45
CA HIS A 558 9.50 -14.11 -20.11
C HIS A 558 8.57 -13.12 -20.83
N ILE A 559 8.08 -13.46 -22.05
CA ILE A 559 7.07 -12.64 -22.75
C ILE A 559 5.74 -12.67 -21.99
N LEU A 560 5.31 -13.85 -21.54
CA LEU A 560 4.04 -13.97 -20.80
C LEU A 560 4.11 -13.20 -19.47
N LEU A 561 5.20 -13.34 -18.72
CA LEU A 561 5.43 -12.58 -17.49
C LEU A 561 5.35 -11.06 -17.71
N LEU A 562 6.01 -10.57 -18.76
CA LEU A 562 5.99 -9.16 -19.12
C LEU A 562 4.59 -8.70 -19.52
N THR A 563 3.95 -9.40 -20.46
CA THR A 563 2.62 -8.99 -20.95
C THR A 563 1.55 -9.05 -19.86
N ASP A 564 1.63 -10.01 -18.94
CA ASP A 564 0.71 -10.11 -17.80
C ASP A 564 0.92 -8.99 -16.77
N THR A 565 2.13 -8.43 -16.69
CA THR A 565 2.45 -7.27 -15.85
C THR A 565 2.03 -5.97 -16.53
N VAL A 566 2.70 -5.63 -17.64
CA VAL A 566 2.59 -4.31 -18.27
C VAL A 566 1.19 -4.04 -18.82
N ALA A 567 0.47 -5.06 -19.32
CA ALA A 567 -0.90 -4.85 -19.79
C ALA A 567 -1.88 -4.55 -18.65
N ALA A 568 -1.69 -5.16 -17.48
CA ALA A 568 -2.51 -4.91 -16.31
C ALA A 568 -2.26 -3.49 -15.78
N ASP A 569 -1.00 -3.09 -15.69
CA ASP A 569 -0.60 -1.77 -15.16
C ASP A 569 -1.05 -0.64 -16.10
N LEU A 570 -0.85 -0.79 -17.43
CA LEU A 570 -1.38 0.18 -18.40
C LEU A 570 -2.91 0.35 -18.30
N ALA A 571 -3.64 -0.75 -18.03
CA ALA A 571 -5.09 -0.69 -17.86
C ALA A 571 -5.48 -0.04 -16.52
N ALA A 572 -4.70 -0.26 -15.46
CA ALA A 572 -4.88 0.38 -14.16
C ALA A 572 -4.62 1.89 -14.26
N ASP A 573 -3.51 2.31 -14.87
CA ASP A 573 -3.19 3.72 -15.12
C ASP A 573 -4.22 4.40 -16.01
N ALA A 574 -4.67 3.74 -17.07
CA ALA A 574 -5.74 4.25 -17.92
C ALA A 574 -7.02 4.56 -17.10
N SER A 575 -7.30 3.78 -16.05
CA SER A 575 -8.48 3.98 -15.21
C SER A 575 -8.42 5.27 -14.38
N THR A 576 -7.22 5.75 -14.06
CA THR A 576 -6.95 6.94 -13.23
C THR A 576 -6.68 8.20 -14.04
N MET A 577 -6.56 8.08 -15.36
CA MET A 577 -6.32 9.21 -16.26
C MET A 577 -7.38 10.31 -16.14
N SER A 578 -6.92 11.53 -15.87
CA SER A 578 -7.74 12.73 -15.94
C SER A 578 -8.12 13.11 -17.39
N ASN A 579 -7.27 12.76 -18.37
CA ASN A 579 -7.54 12.97 -19.79
C ASN A 579 -8.47 11.87 -20.35
N LEU A 580 -9.78 12.05 -20.14
CA LEU A 580 -10.81 11.11 -20.57
C LEU A 580 -10.84 10.86 -22.10
N ALA A 581 -10.30 11.78 -22.90
CA ALA A 581 -10.29 11.66 -24.36
C ALA A 581 -9.18 10.70 -24.85
N ALA A 582 -8.02 10.68 -24.18
CA ALA A 582 -6.91 9.79 -24.49
C ALA A 582 -7.05 8.39 -23.85
N ARG A 583 -7.86 8.27 -22.79
CA ARG A 583 -8.07 7.00 -22.06
C ARG A 583 -8.39 5.78 -22.93
N PRO A 584 -9.28 5.84 -23.96
CA PRO A 584 -9.52 4.69 -24.82
C PRO A 584 -8.30 4.25 -25.62
N GLU A 585 -7.37 5.16 -25.94
CA GLU A 585 -6.13 4.87 -26.67
C GLU A 585 -5.17 4.03 -25.78
N VAL A 586 -5.05 4.38 -24.50
CA VAL A 586 -4.22 3.63 -23.54
C VAL A 586 -4.81 2.25 -23.23
N TYR A 587 -6.14 2.13 -23.10
CA TYR A 587 -6.78 0.80 -23.02
C TYR A 587 -6.56 -0.05 -24.27
N ALA A 588 -6.46 0.56 -25.45
CA ALA A 588 -6.15 -0.16 -26.68
C ALA A 588 -4.70 -0.70 -26.64
N LEU A 589 -3.74 0.09 -26.15
CA LEU A 589 -2.35 -0.35 -25.95
C LEU A 589 -2.24 -1.53 -24.99
N ALA A 590 -2.91 -1.46 -23.83
CA ALA A 590 -3.01 -2.57 -22.90
C ALA A 590 -3.59 -3.83 -23.58
N GLY A 591 -4.64 -3.65 -24.40
CA GLY A 591 -5.21 -4.71 -25.23
C GLY A 591 -4.22 -5.31 -26.23
N ARG A 592 -3.36 -4.50 -26.87
CA ARG A 592 -2.33 -5.01 -27.79
C ARG A 592 -1.31 -5.89 -27.09
N LEU A 593 -0.85 -5.51 -25.89
CA LEU A 593 0.06 -6.35 -25.11
C LEU A 593 -0.62 -7.64 -24.66
N ALA A 594 -1.89 -7.57 -24.26
CA ALA A 594 -2.68 -8.77 -23.94
C ALA A 594 -2.82 -9.69 -25.16
N ASP A 595 -3.01 -9.14 -26.37
CA ASP A 595 -3.04 -9.90 -27.62
C ASP A 595 -1.68 -10.58 -27.92
N VAL A 596 -0.55 -9.90 -27.65
CA VAL A 596 0.79 -10.52 -27.73
C VAL A 596 0.86 -11.75 -26.82
N GLY A 597 0.49 -11.59 -25.54
CA GLY A 597 0.50 -12.67 -24.56
C GLY A 597 -0.43 -13.83 -24.97
N ALA A 598 -1.64 -13.54 -25.44
CA ALA A 598 -2.58 -14.56 -25.93
C ALA A 598 -2.01 -15.34 -27.12
N ALA A 599 -1.45 -14.66 -28.12
CA ALA A 599 -0.84 -15.29 -29.28
C ALA A 599 0.37 -16.18 -28.91
N VAL A 600 1.19 -15.75 -27.94
CA VAL A 600 2.31 -16.56 -27.42
C VAL A 600 1.80 -17.83 -26.71
N ARG A 601 0.72 -17.75 -25.92
CA ARG A 601 0.09 -18.95 -25.30
C ARG A 601 -0.40 -19.95 -26.34
N ASP A 602 -0.93 -19.45 -27.46
CA ASP A 602 -1.41 -20.27 -28.58
C ASP A 602 -0.29 -20.77 -29.51
N GLY A 603 0.95 -20.28 -29.32
CA GLY A 603 2.10 -20.59 -30.17
C GLY A 603 2.06 -19.89 -31.54
N ASP A 604 1.20 -18.89 -31.73
CA ASP A 604 1.10 -18.09 -32.96
C ASP A 604 2.06 -16.89 -32.91
N TRP A 605 3.33 -17.16 -33.16
CA TRP A 605 4.39 -16.15 -33.15
C TRP A 605 4.19 -15.04 -34.18
N ALA A 606 3.50 -15.32 -35.30
CA ALA A 606 3.24 -14.30 -36.32
C ALA A 606 2.16 -13.31 -35.84
N ALA A 607 1.12 -13.80 -35.16
CA ALA A 607 0.13 -12.94 -34.52
C ALA A 607 0.73 -12.12 -33.37
N ALA A 608 1.66 -12.71 -32.60
CA ALA A 608 2.39 -12.00 -31.56
C ALA A 608 3.25 -10.86 -32.13
N GLU A 609 4.05 -11.12 -33.16
CA GLU A 609 4.85 -10.09 -33.86
C GLU A 609 3.97 -8.98 -34.46
N ALA A 610 2.83 -9.33 -35.05
CA ALA A 610 1.90 -8.36 -35.62
C ALA A 610 1.27 -7.47 -34.54
N SER A 611 0.88 -8.04 -33.39
CA SER A 611 0.29 -7.30 -32.28
C SER A 611 1.31 -6.39 -31.60
N TRP A 612 2.56 -6.86 -31.47
CA TRP A 612 3.67 -6.06 -30.96
C TRP A 612 3.99 -4.86 -31.88
N SER A 613 4.08 -5.07 -33.19
CA SER A 613 4.28 -3.97 -34.14
C SER A 613 3.15 -2.95 -34.12
N ALA A 614 1.91 -3.40 -33.89
CA ALA A 614 0.76 -2.51 -33.70
C ALA A 614 0.89 -1.70 -32.41
N PHE A 615 1.28 -2.34 -31.29
CA PHE A 615 1.57 -1.66 -30.03
C PHE A 615 2.60 -0.54 -30.23
N GLN A 616 3.76 -0.84 -30.82
CA GLN A 616 4.82 0.14 -31.04
C GLN A 616 4.30 1.36 -31.83
N THR A 617 3.60 1.11 -32.94
CA THR A 617 3.04 2.19 -33.78
C THR A 617 2.02 3.05 -33.02
N GLU A 618 1.15 2.43 -32.24
CA GLU A 618 0.12 3.11 -31.45
C GLU A 618 0.75 3.87 -30.28
N ALA A 619 1.77 3.32 -29.62
CA ALA A 619 2.49 3.92 -28.50
C ALA A 619 3.22 5.19 -28.95
N ASP A 620 3.98 5.13 -30.04
CA ASP A 620 4.66 6.28 -30.65
C ASP A 620 3.66 7.41 -30.98
N THR A 621 2.46 7.03 -31.43
CA THR A 621 1.40 8.00 -31.77
C THR A 621 0.82 8.66 -30.52
N VAL A 622 0.65 7.90 -29.44
CA VAL A 622 0.19 8.42 -28.14
C VAL A 622 1.25 9.35 -27.58
N GLU A 623 2.51 8.93 -27.54
CA GLU A 623 3.65 9.75 -27.12
C GLU A 623 3.72 11.06 -27.93
N ALA A 624 3.70 11.01 -29.27
CA ALA A 624 3.77 12.21 -30.10
C ALA A 624 2.56 13.16 -29.98
N ARG A 625 1.43 12.73 -29.37
CA ARG A 625 0.20 13.52 -29.21
C ARG A 625 -0.08 13.93 -27.76
N ALA A 626 0.39 13.13 -26.79
CA ALA A 626 0.24 13.37 -25.37
C ALA A 626 1.19 14.46 -24.87
N PHE A 627 2.17 14.85 -25.69
CA PHE A 627 3.26 15.77 -25.37
C PHE A 627 3.27 17.00 -26.29
#